data_AF-A0A958FE03-F1
#
_entry.id   AF-A0A958FE03-F1
#
_cell.length_a   1.000
_cell.length_b   1.000
_cell.length_c   1.000
_cell.angle_alpha   90.00
_cell.angle_beta   90.00
_cell.angle_gamma   90.00
#
_symmetry.space_group_name_H-M   'P 1'
#
loop_
_entity.id
_entity.type
_entity.pdbx_description
1 polymer ?
#
loop_
_entity_poly.entity_id
_entity_poly.type
_entity_poly.pdbx_seq_one_letter_code
_entity_poly.pdbx_strand_id
1 'polypeptide(L)' 'MAGFLQLMSGPKGFEWNVSPEIFSIGFFTLRWYSLMFIISFLLGYYIVQRIYQEEGKPDEYMEAL' A
#
# COMPACT_ATOMS: atom_id res chain seq x y z
N MET A 1 3.88 42.96 21.72
CA MET A 1 4.61 41.67 21.71
C MET A 1 3.79 40.55 21.06
N ALA A 2 2.52 40.33 21.44
CA ALA A 2 1.70 39.23 20.92
C ALA A 2 1.39 39.29 19.40
N GLY A 3 1.15 40.48 18.83
CA GLY A 3 0.84 40.62 17.39
C GLY A 3 1.99 40.32 16.43
N PHE A 4 3.25 40.47 16.87
CA PHE A 4 4.43 40.15 16.05
C PHE A 4 4.61 38.63 15.89
N LEU A 5 4.29 37.86 16.93
CA LEU A 5 4.36 36.39 16.90
C LEU A 5 3.32 35.77 15.94
N GLN A 6 2.19 36.45 15.75
CA GLN A 6 1.12 36.01 14.85
C GLN A 6 1.41 36.28 13.37
N LEU A 7 2.34 37.21 13.07
CA LEU A 7 2.84 37.45 11.71
C LEU A 7 3.92 36.43 11.29
N MET A 8 4.58 35.80 12.27
CA MET A 8 5.60 34.75 12.06
C MET A 8 5.00 33.35 11.94
N SER A 9 3.72 33.15 12.30
CA SER A 9 2.99 31.93 11.97
C SER A 9 2.57 31.99 10.49
N GLY A 10 3.51 31.65 9.61
CA GLY A 10 3.23 31.44 8.19
C GLY A 10 2.09 30.43 7.98
N PRO A 11 1.53 30.34 6.76
CA PRO A 11 0.46 29.40 6.47
C PRO A 11 0.89 28.01 6.92
N LYS A 12 0.07 27.39 7.78
CA LYS A 12 0.29 26.02 8.24
C LYS A 12 0.32 25.16 6.98
N GLY A 13 1.46 24.56 6.70
CA GLY A 13 1.62 23.63 5.57
C GLY A 13 0.60 22.50 5.69
N PHE A 14 0.32 21.84 4.56
CA PHE A 14 -0.62 20.72 4.52
C PHE A 14 -0.37 19.72 5.66
N GLU A 15 -1.35 19.58 6.55
CA GLU A 15 -1.29 18.64 7.67
C GLU A 15 -1.66 17.24 7.15
N TRP A 16 -0.66 16.39 6.96
CA TRP A 16 -0.86 15.00 6.53
C TRP A 16 -1.39 14.16 7.71
N ASN A 17 -2.72 13.99 7.77
CA ASN A 17 -3.42 13.22 8.81
C ASN A 17 -4.07 11.94 8.26
N VAL A 18 -3.36 11.21 7.41
CA VAL A 18 -3.85 9.91 6.91
C VAL A 18 -3.50 8.83 7.93
N SER A 19 -4.53 8.14 8.43
CA SER A 19 -4.35 6.99 9.32
C SER A 19 -3.62 5.86 8.59
N PRO A 20 -2.53 5.32 9.17
CA PRO A 20 -1.82 4.18 8.60
C PRO A 20 -2.61 2.87 8.70
N GLU A 21 -3.69 2.85 9.48
CA GLU A 21 -4.51 1.68 9.78
C GLU A 21 -5.75 1.69 8.89
N ILE A 22 -5.96 0.59 8.16
CA ILE A 22 -7.14 0.38 7.33
C ILE A 22 -8.27 -0.17 8.20
N PHE A 23 -7.96 -1.19 9.00
CA PHE A 23 -8.95 -1.93 9.77
C PHE A 23 -8.28 -2.62 10.96
N SER A 24 -8.98 -2.68 12.10
CA SER A 24 -8.54 -3.40 13.29
C SER A 24 -9.64 -4.31 13.80
N ILE A 25 -9.32 -5.60 13.99
CA ILE A 25 -10.15 -6.58 14.68
C ILE A 25 -9.40 -7.03 15.92
N GLY A 26 -9.80 -6.51 17.08
CA GLY A 26 -9.24 -6.87 18.38
C GLY A 26 -7.72 -6.75 18.44
N PHE A 27 -7.03 -7.88 18.29
CA PHE A 27 -5.57 -8.01 18.35
C PHE A 27 -4.85 -7.87 16.99
N PHE A 28 -5.59 -7.77 15.87
CA PHE A 28 -5.03 -7.68 14.53
C PHE A 28 -5.34 -6.32 13.90
N THR A 29 -4.30 -5.64 13.41
CA THR A 29 -4.41 -4.37 12.69
C THR A 29 -3.87 -4.53 11.27
N LEU A 30 -4.72 -4.32 10.29
CA LEU A 30 -4.34 -4.25 8.89
C LEU A 30 -3.86 -2.84 8.54
N ARG A 31 -2.60 -2.72 8.10
CA ARG A 31 -1.99 -1.45 7.68
C ARG A 31 -1.87 -1.38 6.16
N TRP A 32 -1.80 -0.16 5.62
CA TRP A 32 -1.63 0.07 4.18
C TRP A 32 -0.41 -0.65 3.58
N TYR A 33 0.71 -0.67 4.30
CA TYR A 33 1.94 -1.35 3.83
C TYR A 33 1.76 -2.87 3.71
N SER A 34 0.98 -3.47 4.63
CA SER A 34 0.67 -4.90 4.59
C SER A 34 -0.22 -5.24 3.40
N LEU A 35 -1.21 -4.39 3.11
CA LEU A 35 -2.07 -4.57 1.95
C LEU A 35 -1.27 -4.49 0.64
N MET A 36 -0.38 -3.51 0.52
CA MET A 36 0.47 -3.34 -0.67
C MET A 36 1.40 -4.53 -0.88
N PHE A 37 1.88 -5.16 0.18
CA PHE A 37 2.67 -6.38 0.11
C PHE A 37 1.86 -7.51 -0.55
N ILE A 38 0.66 -7.79 -0.07
CA ILE A 38 -0.23 -8.82 -0.65
C ILE A 38 -0.52 -8.51 -2.13
N ILE A 39 -0.85 -7.25 -2.45
CA ILE A 39 -1.10 -6.82 -3.83
C ILE A 39 0.12 -7.07 -4.71
N SER A 40 1.34 -6.84 -4.21
CA SER A 40 2.57 -7.03 -4.97
C SER A 40 2.78 -8.50 -5.36
N PHE A 41 2.49 -9.44 -4.46
CA PHE A 41 2.55 -10.87 -4.76
C PHE A 41 1.47 -11.30 -5.75
N LEU A 42 0.22 -10.83 -5.57
CA LEU A 42 -0.88 -11.14 -6.50
C LEU A 42 -0.57 -10.62 -7.92
N LEU A 43 -0.02 -9.41 -8.01
CA LEU A 43 0.31 -8.79 -9.28
C LEU A 43 1.50 -9.49 -9.94
N GLY A 44 2.52 -9.85 -9.17
CA GLY A 44 3.63 -10.69 -9.65
C GLY A 44 3.15 -12.03 -10.19
N TYR A 45 2.30 -12.73 -9.44
CA TYR A 45 1.67 -13.98 -9.87
C TYR A 45 0.92 -13.81 -11.20
N TYR A 46 0.07 -12.78 -11.29
CA TYR A 46 -0.74 -12.53 -12.49
C TYR A 46 0.11 -12.20 -13.73
N ILE A 47 1.20 -11.45 -13.57
CA ILE A 47 2.14 -11.17 -14.68
C ILE A 47 2.77 -12.46 -15.18
N VAL A 48 3.30 -13.29 -14.27
CA VAL A 48 3.94 -14.54 -14.66
C VAL A 48 2.91 -15.48 -15.30
N GLN A 49 1.71 -15.57 -14.75
CA GLN A 49 0.62 -16.37 -15.30
C GLN A 49 0.33 -15.98 -16.74
N ARG A 50 0.24 -14.68 -17.01
CA ARG A 50 0.01 -14.16 -18.37
C ARG A 50 1.15 -14.55 -19.33
N ILE A 51 2.40 -14.46 -18.89
CA ILE A 51 3.56 -14.85 -19.72
C ILE A 51 3.49 -16.34 -20.07
N TYR A 52 3.17 -17.21 -19.10
CA TYR A 52 3.06 -18.65 -19.32
C TYR A 52 1.95 -19.01 -20.31
N GLN A 53 0.80 -18.32 -20.20
CA GLN A 53 -0.31 -18.48 -21.14
C GLN A 53 0.06 -18.04 -22.56
N GLU A 54 0.80 -16.93 -22.70
CA GLU A 54 1.28 -16.45 -24.01
C GLU A 54 2.34 -17.38 -24.64
N GLU A 55 3.16 -18.06 -23.82
CA GLU A 55 4.14 -19.06 -24.27
C GLU A 55 3.55 -20.47 -24.50
N GLY A 56 2.25 -20.67 -24.25
CA GLY A 56 1.59 -21.96 -24.41
C GLY A 56 2.06 -23.04 -23.43
N LYS A 57 2.63 -22.64 -22.29
CA LYS A 57 3.06 -23.56 -21.23
C LYS A 57 1.86 -23.94 -20.35
N PRO A 58 1.73 -25.22 -19.94
CA PRO A 58 0.67 -25.64 -19.04
C PRO A 58 0.73 -24.90 -17.70
N ASP A 59 -0.44 -24.54 -17.15
CA ASP A 59 -0.58 -23.81 -15.87
C ASP A 59 0.01 -24.58 -14.67
N GLU A 60 0.27 -25.88 -14.82
CA GLU A 60 0.83 -26.80 -13.82
C GLU A 60 2.21 -26.35 -13.29
N TYR A 61 2.96 -25.53 -14.04
CA TYR A 61 4.23 -24.94 -13.57
C TYR A 61 4.04 -23.88 -12.47
N MET A 62 2.83 -23.36 -12.28
CA MET A 62 2.53 -22.39 -11.22
C MET A 62 2.21 -23.04 -9.87
N GLU A 63 2.00 -24.36 -9.81
CA GLU A 63 1.61 -25.07 -8.58
C GLU A 63 2.75 -25.17 -7.53
N ALA A 64 3.95 -24.68 -7.86
CA ALA A 64 5.12 -24.73 -6.99
C ALA A 64 5.42 -23.43 -6.20
N LEU A 65 4.55 -22.41 -6.28
CA LEU A 65 4.68 -21.14 -5.54
C LEU A 65 3.59 -20.99 -4.46
#